data_AF-A0A183MB23-F1
#
_entry.id   AF-A0A183MB23-F1
#
_cell.length_a   1.000
_cell.length_b   1.000
_cell.length_c   1.000
_cell.angle_alpha   90.00
_cell.angle_beta   90.00
_cell.angle_gamma   90.00
#
_symmetry.space_group_name_H-M   'P 1'
#
loop_
_entity.id
_entity.type
_entity.pdbx_description
1 polymer ?
#
loop_
_entity_poly.entity_id
_entity_poly.type
_entity_poly.pdbx_seq_one_letter_code
_entity_poly.pdbx_strand_id
1 'polypeptide(L)'
;MLTRNVSEPYETLKRSILKRGDLTDRQKLDQLFNNIDLQHGSATDMLQRMREMIGLRTFDEGLFKQLFLSKLPQQVQAILASFQNNDIDEQAASAGRILEITKPSTTEDFSVKEKPHTTQNDITELCHTLTRHFNLRNDRSHTPRRSISRKRSVSRPRETDNPYWCWYRNQYGKSSRSCRKPCSFPNTKPTDSKNNSGNFQAGTR
;
A
#
# COMPACT_ATOMS: atom_id res chain seq x y z
N MET A 1 15.83 12.14 91.35
CA MET A 1 14.74 11.77 90.42
C MET A 1 15.37 11.32 89.11
N LEU A 2 15.46 10.01 88.86
CA LEU A 2 16.07 9.44 87.65
C LEU A 2 14.96 9.12 86.66
N THR A 3 14.76 9.98 85.67
CA THR A 3 13.97 9.65 84.48
C THR A 3 14.77 8.62 83.68
N ARG A 4 14.48 7.34 83.94
CA ARG A 4 14.99 6.22 83.13
C ARG A 4 14.67 6.54 81.67
N ASN A 5 15.71 6.69 80.86
CA ASN A 5 15.60 7.04 79.45
C ASN A 5 15.10 5.80 78.67
N VAL A 6 13.82 5.45 78.84
CA VAL A 6 13.17 4.29 78.20
C VAL A 6 13.10 4.46 76.66
N SER A 7 13.40 5.66 76.15
CA SER A 7 13.39 6.00 74.73
C SER A 7 14.50 5.30 73.93
N GLU A 8 15.73 5.21 74.46
CA GLU A 8 16.87 4.65 73.71
C GLU A 8 16.75 3.16 73.37
N PRO A 9 16.35 2.26 74.29
CA PRO A 9 16.19 0.84 73.98
C PRO A 9 15.05 0.59 73.00
N TYR A 10 13.94 1.32 73.15
CA TYR A 10 12.79 1.22 72.26
C TYR A 10 13.13 1.71 70.85
N GLU A 11 13.78 2.87 70.71
CA GLU A 11 14.18 3.41 69.41
C GLU A 11 15.25 2.54 68.73
N THR A 12 16.11 1.88 69.49
CA THR A 12 17.10 0.92 68.95
C THR A 12 16.42 -0.36 68.45
N LEU A 13 15.46 -0.89 69.23
CA LEU A 13 14.66 -2.05 68.82
C LEU A 13 13.81 -1.71 67.58
N LYS A 14 13.14 -0.56 67.57
CA LYS A 14 12.35 -0.08 66.43
C LYS A 14 13.20 0.08 65.17
N ARG A 15 14.38 0.72 65.26
CA ARG A 15 15.33 0.85 64.14
C ARG A 15 15.83 -0.50 63.63
N SER A 16 16.12 -1.44 64.53
CA SER A 16 16.61 -2.78 64.12
C SER A 16 15.50 -3.63 63.48
N ILE A 17 14.25 -3.53 63.94
CA ILE A 17 13.10 -4.18 63.30
C ILE A 17 12.84 -3.59 61.91
N LEU A 18 12.81 -2.26 61.78
CA LEU A 18 12.63 -1.58 60.48
C LEU A 18 13.75 -1.97 59.51
N LYS A 19 15.00 -1.92 59.95
CA LYS A 19 16.16 -2.29 59.13
C LYS A 19 16.17 -3.76 58.69
N ARG A 20 15.50 -4.65 59.45
CA ARG A 20 15.39 -6.08 59.13
C ARG A 20 14.15 -6.40 58.28
N GLY A 21 13.09 -5.61 58.39
CA GLY A 21 11.85 -5.74 57.63
C GLY A 21 11.90 -5.05 56.26
N ASP A 22 12.70 -4.00 56.12
CA ASP A 22 12.90 -3.32 54.84
C ASP A 22 13.82 -4.13 53.92
N LEU A 23 13.37 -4.33 52.68
CA LEU A 23 14.24 -4.80 51.61
C LEU A 23 15.42 -3.83 51.46
N THR A 24 16.61 -4.39 51.26
CA THR A 24 17.77 -3.57 50.89
C THR A 24 17.48 -2.85 49.57
N ASP A 25 18.07 -1.67 49.39
CA ASP A 25 17.88 -0.84 48.21
C ASP A 25 18.11 -1.59 46.90
N ARG A 26 19.12 -2.46 46.92
CA ARG A 26 19.47 -3.31 45.78
C ARG A 26 18.39 -4.34 45.48
N GLN A 27 17.79 -4.95 46.50
CA GLN A 27 16.67 -5.88 46.34
C GLN A 27 15.42 -5.18 45.82
N LYS A 28 15.12 -3.96 46.29
CA LYS A 28 14.00 -3.15 45.78
C LYS A 28 14.18 -2.82 44.30
N LEU A 29 15.40 -2.42 43.90
CA LEU A 29 15.72 -2.17 42.49
C LEU A 29 15.62 -3.45 41.66
N ASP A 30 16.26 -4.54 42.08
CA ASP A 30 16.18 -5.83 41.36
C ASP A 30 14.74 -6.30 41.21
N GLN A 31 13.89 -6.07 42.21
CA GLN A 31 12.49 -6.42 42.14
C GLN A 31 11.71 -5.52 41.17
N LEU A 32 12.04 -4.23 41.11
CA LEU A 32 11.46 -3.30 40.13
C LEU A 32 11.85 -3.67 38.68
N PHE A 33 13.11 -4.09 38.47
CA PHE A 33 13.61 -4.52 37.16
C PHE A 33 13.10 -5.90 36.73
N ASN A 34 12.85 -6.83 37.66
CA ASN A 34 12.55 -8.22 37.29
C ASN A 34 11.10 -8.66 37.55
N ASN A 35 10.38 -8.02 38.47
CA ASN A 35 9.07 -8.51 38.94
C ASN A 35 7.89 -7.57 38.67
N ILE A 36 8.13 -6.34 38.21
CA ILE A 36 7.04 -5.44 37.81
C ILE A 36 6.71 -5.70 36.34
N ASP A 37 5.61 -6.44 36.14
CA ASP A 37 5.05 -6.72 34.83
C ASP A 37 3.62 -6.18 34.69
N LEU A 38 3.22 -5.95 33.45
CA LEU A 38 1.89 -5.47 33.04
C LEU A 38 0.78 -6.52 33.16
N GLN A 39 1.08 -7.72 33.66
CA GLN A 39 0.23 -8.91 33.50
C GLN A 39 -1.17 -8.81 34.14
N HIS A 40 -1.38 -7.95 35.14
CA HIS A 40 -2.64 -7.91 35.89
C HIS A 40 -3.23 -6.52 36.12
N GLY A 41 -2.65 -5.44 35.59
CA GLY A 41 -3.11 -4.08 35.88
C GLY A 41 -2.94 -3.11 34.72
N SER A 42 -3.54 -1.93 34.85
CA SER A 42 -3.35 -0.84 33.90
C SER A 42 -1.91 -0.32 33.94
N ALA A 43 -1.46 0.36 32.89
CA ALA A 43 -0.15 1.00 32.87
C ALA A 43 0.00 2.05 34.00
N THR A 44 -1.10 2.69 34.40
CA THR A 44 -1.17 3.57 35.59
C THR A 44 -0.93 2.81 36.90
N ASP A 45 -1.50 1.62 37.08
CA ASP A 45 -1.27 0.80 38.29
C ASP A 45 0.16 0.29 38.38
N MET A 46 0.77 -0.03 37.22
CA MET A 46 2.19 -0.34 37.15
C MET A 46 3.03 0.85 37.61
N LEU A 47 2.77 2.04 37.06
CA LEU A 47 3.51 3.25 37.40
C LEU A 47 3.41 3.58 38.90
N GLN A 48 2.22 3.45 39.48
CA GLN A 48 2.00 3.67 40.91
C GLN A 48 2.84 2.71 41.76
N ARG A 49 2.86 1.41 41.42
CA ARG A 49 3.71 0.41 42.10
C ARG A 49 5.20 0.70 41.95
N MET A 50 5.62 1.21 40.80
CA MET A 50 7.02 1.64 40.59
C MET A 50 7.38 2.82 41.51
N ARG A 51 6.48 3.80 41.67
CA ARG A 51 6.66 4.93 42.61
C ARG A 51 6.74 4.45 44.06
N GLU A 52 5.88 3.53 44.48
CA GLU A 52 5.87 2.98 45.84
C GLU A 52 7.16 2.22 46.18
N MET A 53 7.69 1.46 45.23
CA MET A 53 8.95 0.71 45.37
C MET A 53 10.17 1.63 45.50
N ILE A 54 10.16 2.75 44.80
CA ILE A 54 11.21 3.77 44.87
C ILE A 54 11.07 4.62 46.16
N GLY A 55 9.84 4.84 46.61
CA GLY A 55 9.51 5.55 47.85
C GLY A 55 9.90 7.04 47.79
N LEU A 56 10.34 7.59 48.93
CA LEU A 56 10.79 8.98 49.11
C LEU A 56 12.11 9.33 48.38
N ARG A 57 12.65 8.43 47.56
CA ARG A 57 13.92 8.66 46.86
C ARG A 57 13.71 9.55 45.66
N THR A 58 14.57 10.54 45.53
CA THR A 58 14.71 11.30 44.30
C THR A 58 15.33 10.39 43.24
N PHE A 59 14.50 9.86 42.35
CA PHE A 59 14.98 9.24 41.12
C PHE A 59 15.11 10.30 40.04
N ASP A 60 16.08 10.13 39.14
CA ASP A 60 16.11 10.95 37.93
C ASP A 60 14.84 10.66 37.11
N GLU A 61 14.11 11.72 36.77
CA GLU A 61 12.82 11.60 36.14
C GLU A 61 12.94 11.04 34.71
N GLY A 62 14.04 11.34 34.00
CA GLY A 62 14.33 10.77 32.68
C GLY A 62 14.58 9.26 32.75
N LEU A 63 15.40 8.82 33.70
CA LEU A 63 15.64 7.39 33.95
C LEU A 63 14.36 6.67 34.38
N PHE A 64 13.54 7.29 35.23
CA PHE A 64 12.27 6.71 35.67
C PHE A 64 11.29 6.55 34.50
N LYS A 65 11.17 7.57 33.64
CA LYS A 65 10.38 7.50 32.39
C LYS A 65 10.88 6.40 31.48
N GLN A 66 12.18 6.32 31.24
CA GLN A 66 12.76 5.28 30.39
C GLN A 66 12.49 3.87 30.95
N LEU A 67 12.59 3.71 32.26
CA LEU A 67 12.33 2.46 32.95
C LEU A 67 10.86 2.04 32.83
N PHE A 68 9.93 2.97 33.04
CA PHE A 68 8.50 2.73 32.82
C PHE A 68 8.21 2.30 31.38
N LEU A 69 8.74 3.03 30.39
CA LEU A 69 8.56 2.68 28.97
C LEU A 69 9.12 1.30 28.66
N SER A 70 10.28 0.93 29.22
CA SER A 70 10.90 -0.39 29.00
C SER A 70 10.03 -1.57 29.46
N LYS A 71 9.09 -1.33 30.39
CA LYS A 71 8.14 -2.33 30.90
C LYS A 71 6.89 -2.48 30.05
N LEU A 72 6.65 -1.57 29.11
CA LEU A 72 5.51 -1.65 28.20
C LEU A 72 5.81 -2.57 27.00
N PRO A 73 4.80 -3.13 26.32
CA PRO A 73 5.01 -3.89 25.09
C PRO A 73 5.55 -2.98 23.99
N GLN A 74 6.36 -3.55 23.09
CA GLN A 74 7.07 -2.79 22.06
C GLN A 74 6.15 -1.93 21.17
N GLN A 75 4.93 -2.40 20.92
CA GLN A 75 3.92 -1.67 20.14
C GLN A 75 3.50 -0.36 20.85
N VAL A 76 3.30 -0.43 22.16
CA VAL A 76 2.93 0.74 22.98
C VAL A 76 4.12 1.70 23.10
N GLN A 77 5.34 1.17 23.29
CA GLN A 77 6.57 1.97 23.32
C GLN A 77 6.75 2.79 22.03
N ALA A 78 6.55 2.17 20.87
CA ALA A 78 6.70 2.83 19.57
C ALA A 78 5.74 4.01 19.40
N ILE A 79 4.50 3.86 19.87
CA ILE A 79 3.49 4.93 19.82
C ILE A 79 3.85 6.04 20.81
N LEU A 80 4.28 5.68 22.02
CA LEU A 80 4.67 6.65 23.06
C LEU A 80 5.97 7.38 22.77
N ALA A 81 6.81 6.88 21.86
CA ALA A 81 8.06 7.53 21.47
C ALA A 81 7.84 8.96 20.91
N SER A 82 6.70 9.24 20.28
CA SER A 82 6.37 10.59 19.82
C SER A 82 5.92 11.53 20.95
N PHE A 83 5.61 11.00 22.13
CA PHE A 83 5.07 11.73 23.28
C PHE A 83 6.09 11.85 24.43
N GLN A 84 7.40 11.73 24.14
CA GLN A 84 8.48 11.73 25.15
C GLN A 84 8.52 12.99 26.03
N ASN A 85 8.03 14.12 25.52
CA ASN A 85 8.00 15.40 26.25
C ASN A 85 6.85 15.50 27.27
N ASN A 86 5.87 14.59 27.22
CA ASN A 86 4.74 14.62 28.12
C ASN A 86 5.14 14.14 29.53
N ASP A 87 4.28 14.45 30.49
CA ASP A 87 4.45 13.94 31.84
C ASP A 87 4.31 12.40 31.89
N ILE A 88 4.97 11.76 32.84
CA ILE A 88 4.94 10.29 32.94
C ILE A 88 3.53 9.79 33.27
N ASP A 89 2.74 10.54 34.02
CA ASP A 89 1.36 10.19 34.36
C ASP A 89 0.46 10.26 33.11
N GLU A 90 0.68 11.26 32.24
CA GLU A 90 -0.01 11.35 30.94
C GLU A 90 0.38 10.21 30.01
N GLN A 91 1.66 9.83 29.98
CA GLN A 91 2.14 8.68 29.21
C GLN A 91 1.54 7.36 29.73
N ALA A 92 1.41 7.19 31.05
CA ALA A 92 0.79 6.00 31.62
C ALA A 92 -0.71 5.92 31.33
N ALA A 93 -1.43 7.03 31.41
CA ALA A 93 -2.84 7.08 31.01
C ALA A 93 -3.01 6.77 29.51
N SER A 94 -2.11 7.28 28.67
CA SER A 94 -2.09 7.00 27.22
C SER A 94 -1.76 5.54 26.93
N ALA A 95 -0.78 4.97 27.61
CA ALA A 95 -0.43 3.56 27.54
C ALA A 95 -1.64 2.67 27.88
N GLY A 96 -2.40 3.02 28.92
CA GLY A 96 -3.64 2.33 29.30
C GLY A 96 -4.65 2.30 28.16
N ARG A 97 -4.94 3.46 27.54
CA ARG A 97 -5.87 3.55 26.40
C ARG A 97 -5.38 2.76 25.19
N ILE A 98 -4.08 2.82 24.88
CA ILE A 98 -3.48 2.04 23.78
C ILE A 98 -3.64 0.54 24.06
N LEU A 99 -3.34 0.09 25.28
CA LEU A 99 -3.48 -1.32 25.67
C LEU A 99 -4.94 -1.78 25.59
N GLU A 100 -5.92 -0.94 25.89
CA GLU A 100 -7.34 -1.25 25.71
C GLU A 100 -7.72 -1.40 24.23
N ILE A 101 -7.21 -0.53 23.35
CA ILE A 101 -7.45 -0.62 21.89
C ILE A 101 -6.76 -1.85 21.30
N THR A 102 -5.56 -2.18 21.80
CA THR A 102 -4.74 -3.27 21.28
C THR A 102 -5.09 -4.62 21.92
N LYS A 103 -5.87 -4.63 23.01
CA LYS A 103 -6.43 -5.86 23.57
C LYS A 103 -7.28 -6.51 22.48
N PRO A 104 -6.99 -7.76 22.08
CA PRO A 104 -7.86 -8.46 21.16
C PRO A 104 -9.20 -8.61 21.88
N SER A 105 -10.21 -7.87 21.41
CA SER A 105 -11.60 -8.07 21.79
C SER A 105 -11.92 -9.54 21.57
N THR A 106 -12.16 -10.28 22.65
CA THR A 106 -12.86 -11.57 22.62
C THR A 106 -14.34 -11.31 22.28
N THR A 107 -14.58 -10.68 21.14
CA THR A 107 -15.83 -10.84 20.42
C THR A 107 -15.78 -12.23 19.83
N GLU A 108 -16.68 -13.07 20.32
CA GLU A 108 -17.12 -14.31 19.68
C GLU A 108 -17.00 -14.22 18.16
N ASP A 109 -16.22 -15.14 17.62
CA ASP A 109 -16.42 -15.80 16.33
C ASP A 109 -17.15 -15.01 15.23
N PHE A 110 -16.39 -14.20 14.50
CA PHE A 110 -16.37 -14.37 13.04
C PHE A 110 -14.97 -14.85 12.65
N SER A 111 -14.58 -16.02 13.16
CA SER A 111 -13.68 -16.88 12.41
C SER A 111 -14.49 -17.42 11.23
N VAL A 112 -14.62 -16.59 10.19
CA VAL A 112 -14.61 -17.15 8.85
C VAL A 112 -13.22 -17.77 8.71
N LYS A 113 -13.09 -19.03 9.16
CA LYS A 113 -12.16 -19.98 8.57
C LYS A 113 -12.60 -20.20 7.13
N GLU A 114 -12.53 -19.17 6.30
CA GLU A 114 -12.12 -19.45 4.93
C GLU A 114 -10.67 -19.86 5.06
N LYS A 115 -10.48 -21.18 5.06
CA LYS A 115 -9.30 -21.72 4.39
C LYS A 115 -9.08 -20.87 3.13
N PRO A 116 -7.88 -20.37 2.83
CA PRO A 116 -7.59 -19.95 1.49
C PRO A 116 -7.55 -21.24 0.64
N HIS A 117 -8.72 -21.78 0.32
CA HIS A 117 -8.94 -22.52 -0.92
C HIS A 117 -9.22 -21.50 -2.03
N THR A 118 -8.44 -20.43 -2.07
CA THR A 118 -8.08 -19.82 -3.34
C THR A 118 -7.15 -20.85 -3.96
N THR A 119 -7.72 -21.72 -4.79
CA THR A 119 -6.94 -22.72 -5.51
C THR A 119 -5.85 -21.97 -6.27
N GLN A 120 -4.68 -22.57 -6.48
CA GLN A 120 -3.60 -21.98 -7.27
C GLN A 120 -4.12 -21.38 -8.59
N ASN A 121 -5.19 -21.97 -9.12
CA ASN A 121 -5.91 -21.53 -10.32
C ASN A 121 -6.53 -20.13 -10.15
N ASP A 122 -7.14 -19.81 -9.02
CA ASP A 122 -7.79 -18.52 -8.77
C ASP A 122 -6.74 -17.39 -8.67
N ILE A 123 -5.58 -17.68 -8.06
CA ILE A 123 -4.44 -16.74 -8.03
C ILE A 123 -3.89 -16.54 -9.45
N THR A 124 -3.74 -17.62 -10.23
CA THR A 124 -3.27 -17.50 -11.62
C THR A 124 -4.27 -16.76 -12.50
N GLU A 125 -5.57 -16.94 -12.29
CA GLU A 125 -6.63 -16.25 -13.03
C GLU A 125 -6.64 -14.76 -12.69
N LEU A 126 -6.47 -14.42 -11.40
CA LEU A 126 -6.36 -13.04 -10.97
C LEU A 126 -5.09 -12.37 -11.51
N CYS A 127 -3.96 -13.07 -11.49
CA CYS A 127 -2.72 -12.61 -12.11
C CYS A 127 -2.90 -12.39 -13.62
N HIS A 128 -3.49 -13.33 -14.35
CA HIS A 128 -3.77 -13.19 -15.77
C HIS A 128 -4.73 -12.03 -16.08
N THR A 129 -5.73 -11.81 -15.23
CA THR A 129 -6.69 -10.71 -15.36
C THR A 129 -6.01 -9.36 -15.14
N LEU A 130 -5.14 -9.25 -14.12
CA LEU A 130 -4.33 -8.06 -13.87
C LEU A 130 -3.34 -7.80 -15.02
N THR A 131 -2.64 -8.84 -15.51
CA THR A 131 -1.74 -8.73 -16.66
C THR A 131 -2.48 -8.27 -17.92
N ARG A 132 -3.67 -8.81 -18.21
CA ARG A 132 -4.51 -8.37 -19.34
C ARG A 132 -4.91 -6.91 -19.20
N HIS A 133 -5.32 -6.47 -18.01
CA HIS A 133 -5.74 -5.10 -17.75
C HIS A 133 -4.57 -4.11 -17.86
N PHE A 134 -3.39 -4.49 -17.37
CA PHE A 134 -2.16 -3.70 -17.54
C PHE A 134 -1.73 -3.62 -19.01
N ASN A 135 -1.79 -4.71 -19.78
CA ASN A 135 -1.46 -4.70 -21.20
C ASN A 135 -2.45 -3.84 -22.01
N LEU A 136 -3.75 -3.89 -21.72
CA LEU A 136 -4.76 -3.00 -22.33
C LEU A 136 -4.54 -1.53 -22.01
N ARG A 137 -4.11 -1.21 -20.77
CA ARG A 137 -3.72 0.17 -20.39
C ARG A 137 -2.41 0.60 -21.04
N ASN A 138 -1.43 -0.30 -21.15
CA ASN A 138 -0.16 -0.01 -21.79
C ASN A 138 -0.30 0.14 -23.32
N ASP A 139 -1.17 -0.60 -23.98
CA ASP A 139 -1.47 -0.42 -25.42
C ASP A 139 -2.12 0.93 -25.70
N ARG A 140 -2.97 1.42 -24.80
CA ARG A 140 -3.54 2.79 -24.88
C ARG A 140 -2.50 3.88 -24.60
N SER A 141 -1.45 3.56 -23.85
CA SER A 141 -0.40 4.49 -23.44
C SER A 141 0.82 4.47 -24.37
N HIS A 142 1.02 3.39 -25.13
CA HIS A 142 2.06 3.22 -26.14
C HIS A 142 1.45 3.29 -27.54
N THR A 143 0.72 4.37 -27.84
CA THR A 143 0.81 4.89 -29.21
C THR A 143 2.16 5.60 -29.29
N PRO A 144 3.14 5.09 -30.05
CA PRO A 144 4.33 5.88 -30.31
C PRO A 144 3.81 7.11 -31.06
N ARG A 145 3.96 8.30 -30.48
CA ARG A 145 4.07 9.54 -31.25
C ARG A 145 5.33 9.43 -32.11
N ARG A 146 5.29 8.55 -33.11
CA ARG A 146 6.16 8.64 -34.26
C ARG A 146 5.69 9.90 -34.97
N SER A 147 6.44 10.97 -34.79
CA SER A 147 6.61 12.02 -35.79
C SER A 147 7.18 11.37 -37.07
N ILE A 148 6.34 10.57 -37.74
CA ILE A 148 6.57 10.19 -39.12
C ILE A 148 6.30 11.46 -39.91
N SER A 149 7.39 12.17 -40.18
CA SER A 149 7.57 12.99 -41.37
C SER A 149 6.70 12.41 -42.48
N ARG A 150 5.83 13.25 -43.05
CA ARG A 150 4.92 12.92 -44.16
C ARG A 150 5.71 12.25 -45.29
N LYS A 151 5.86 10.92 -45.24
CA LYS A 151 6.33 10.14 -46.37
C LYS A 151 5.14 10.07 -47.32
N ARG A 152 5.21 10.92 -48.35
CA ARG A 152 4.44 10.83 -49.59
C ARG A 152 4.19 9.35 -49.88
N SER A 153 2.92 8.99 -50.00
CA SER A 153 2.48 7.67 -50.44
C SER A 153 3.31 7.26 -51.66
N VAL A 154 4.13 6.22 -51.50
CA VAL A 154 4.83 5.57 -52.61
C VAL A 154 3.74 5.14 -53.58
N SER A 155 3.70 5.80 -54.74
CA SER A 155 2.85 5.39 -55.85
C SER A 155 3.13 3.92 -56.13
N ARG A 156 2.06 3.10 -56.21
CA ARG A 156 2.14 1.71 -56.71
C ARG A 156 3.12 1.66 -57.90
N PRO A 157 4.04 0.68 -57.96
CA PRO A 157 4.92 0.52 -59.10
C PRO A 157 4.07 0.53 -60.37
N ARG A 158 4.40 1.40 -61.32
CA ARG A 158 3.69 1.45 -62.60
C ARG A 158 4.01 0.15 -63.32
N GLU A 159 3.02 -0.73 -63.46
CA GLU A 159 3.19 -2.02 -64.15
C GLU A 159 3.63 -1.86 -65.60
N THR A 160 3.44 -0.67 -66.19
CA THR A 160 3.85 -0.34 -67.56
C THR A 160 4.29 1.12 -67.64
N ASP A 161 5.52 1.47 -67.22
CA ASP A 161 6.03 2.83 -67.42
C ASP A 161 6.54 3.02 -68.87
N ASN A 162 5.60 3.12 -69.82
CA ASN A 162 5.93 3.34 -71.24
C ASN A 162 6.18 4.84 -71.50
N PRO A 163 7.33 5.26 -72.07
CA PRO A 163 7.63 6.67 -72.36
C PRO A 163 6.70 7.32 -73.39
N TYR A 164 6.07 6.52 -74.25
CA TYR A 164 5.18 7.00 -75.31
C TYR A 164 3.72 7.15 -74.84
N TRP A 165 3.44 6.82 -73.57
CA TRP A 165 2.12 6.91 -72.97
C TRP A 165 2.05 8.08 -71.98
N CYS A 166 0.91 8.77 -71.94
CA CYS A 166 0.72 9.84 -70.97
C CYS A 166 0.61 9.28 -69.55
N TRP A 167 0.94 10.11 -68.55
CA TRP A 167 0.93 9.74 -67.14
C TRP A 167 -0.36 9.01 -66.70
N TYR A 168 -1.53 9.48 -67.16
CA TYR A 168 -2.80 8.85 -66.82
C TYR A 168 -2.94 7.42 -67.38
N ARG A 169 -2.38 7.14 -68.56
CA ARG A 169 -2.37 5.78 -69.14
C ARG A 169 -1.34 4.88 -68.45
N ASN A 170 -0.19 5.39 -68.03
CA ASN A 170 0.73 4.60 -67.19
C ASN A 170 0.17 4.31 -65.80
N GLN A 171 -0.66 5.22 -65.26
CA GLN A 171 -1.22 5.06 -63.92
C GLN A 171 -2.47 4.17 -63.90
N TYR A 172 -3.33 4.26 -64.91
CA TYR A 172 -4.67 3.63 -64.90
C TYR A 172 -4.93 2.73 -66.13
N GLY A 173 -4.00 2.61 -67.07
CA GLY A 173 -4.13 1.76 -68.26
C GLY A 173 -5.37 2.09 -69.10
N LYS A 174 -6.09 1.03 -69.52
CA LYS A 174 -7.35 1.12 -70.29
C LYS A 174 -8.45 1.85 -69.51
N SER A 175 -8.43 1.79 -68.18
CA SER A 175 -9.42 2.41 -67.30
C SER A 175 -9.28 3.94 -67.16
N SER A 176 -8.22 4.55 -67.71
CA SER A 176 -8.11 6.01 -67.70
C SER A 176 -9.23 6.66 -68.51
N ARG A 177 -9.97 7.56 -67.87
CA ARG A 177 -11.00 8.40 -68.49
C ARG A 177 -10.43 9.63 -69.20
N SER A 178 -9.13 9.89 -69.04
CA SER A 178 -8.47 11.06 -69.63
C SER A 178 -7.16 10.67 -70.29
N CYS A 179 -6.98 11.15 -71.52
CA CYS A 179 -5.77 10.96 -72.31
C CYS A 179 -5.24 12.33 -72.76
N ARG A 180 -3.94 12.60 -72.58
CA ARG A 180 -3.29 13.83 -73.04
C ARG A 180 -2.44 13.49 -74.27
N LYS A 181 -2.62 14.21 -75.36
CA LYS A 181 -1.80 14.05 -76.58
C LYS A 181 -0.46 14.77 -76.42
N PRO A 182 0.62 14.29 -77.07
CA PRO A 182 0.71 13.07 -77.88
C PRO A 182 0.81 11.82 -76.99
N CYS A 183 -0.05 10.83 -77.21
CA CYS A 183 -0.05 9.56 -76.49
C CYS A 183 -0.44 8.45 -77.47
N SER A 184 0.39 7.41 -77.55
CA SER A 184 0.23 6.31 -78.51
C SER A 184 -0.55 5.12 -77.96
N PHE A 185 -1.22 5.28 -76.81
CA PHE A 185 -2.00 4.20 -76.20
C PHE A 185 -3.17 3.78 -77.11
N PRO A 186 -3.34 2.48 -77.43
CA PRO A 186 -4.39 2.02 -78.33
C PRO A 186 -5.78 2.28 -77.71
N ASN A 187 -6.55 3.19 -78.32
CA ASN A 187 -7.91 3.48 -77.89
C ASN A 187 -8.86 2.40 -78.41
N THR A 188 -9.21 1.43 -77.58
CA THR A 188 -10.41 0.61 -77.82
C THR A 188 -11.63 1.42 -77.37
N LYS A 189 -12.27 2.15 -78.28
CA LYS A 189 -13.62 2.67 -78.00
C LYS A 189 -14.60 1.50 -78.13
N PRO A 190 -15.46 1.20 -77.14
CA PRO A 190 -16.57 0.30 -77.35
C PRO A 190 -17.61 1.04 -78.22
N THR A 191 -17.71 0.63 -79.48
CA THR A 191 -18.87 0.88 -80.32
C THR A 191 -19.85 -0.26 -80.10
N ASP A 192 -21.01 0.00 -79.51
CA ASP A 192 -22.20 -0.88 -79.58
C ASP A 192 -23.41 0.07 -79.59
N SER A 193 -24.07 0.38 -80.71
CA SER A 193 -24.87 -0.47 -81.61
C SER A 193 -25.90 -1.34 -80.90
N LYS A 194 -27.08 -0.73 -80.71
CA LYS A 194 -28.45 -1.24 -80.92
C LYS A 194 -28.77 -2.74 -80.69
N ASN A 195 -29.87 -2.89 -79.93
CA ASN A 195 -30.93 -3.90 -80.05
C ASN A 195 -30.65 -5.31 -79.48
N ASN A 196 -31.35 -5.73 -78.42
CA ASN A 196 -32.66 -6.39 -78.55
C ASN A 196 -33.28 -6.84 -77.21
N SER A 197 -34.61 -6.75 -77.20
CA SER A 197 -35.66 -7.45 -76.45
C SER A 197 -35.32 -8.40 -75.29
N GLY A 198 -35.97 -8.14 -74.14
CA GLY A 198 -36.11 -9.07 -73.02
C GLY A 198 -37.05 -8.52 -71.94
N ASN A 199 -38.35 -8.66 -72.19
CA ASN A 199 -39.47 -8.24 -71.36
C ASN A 199 -39.63 -9.16 -70.11
N PHE A 200 -39.71 -8.62 -68.89
CA PHE A 200 -40.43 -9.24 -67.76
C PHE A 200 -40.89 -8.16 -66.74
N GLN A 201 -42.22 -7.96 -66.71
CA GLN A 201 -43.02 -7.43 -65.59
C GLN A 201 -42.89 -8.37 -64.37
N ALA A 202 -43.27 -8.12 -63.12
CA ALA A 202 -44.07 -7.14 -62.35
C ALA A 202 -43.49 -7.22 -60.90
N GLY A 203 -43.82 -6.44 -59.87
CA GLY A 203 -44.87 -5.49 -59.57
C GLY A 203 -44.80 -5.22 -58.05
N THR A 204 -45.19 -4.01 -57.65
CA THR A 204 -45.60 -3.54 -56.32
C THR A 204 -46.38 -4.59 -55.50
N ARG A 205 -46.37 -4.62 -54.16
CA ARG A 205 -46.71 -3.55 -53.21
C ARG A 205 -46.44 -4.06 -51.79
#